data_AF-A0AA35YCW2-F1
#
_entry.id   AF-A0AA35YCW2-F1
#
_cell.length_a   1.000
_cell.length_b   1.000
_cell.length_c   1.000
_cell.angle_alpha   90.00
_cell.angle_beta   90.00
_cell.angle_gamma   90.00
#
_symmetry.space_group_name_H-M   'P 1'
#
loop_
_entity.id
_entity.type
_entity.pdbx_description
1 polymer ?
#
loop_
_entity_poly.entity_id
_entity_poly.type
_entity_poly.pdbx_seq_one_letter_code
_entity_poly.pdbx_strand_id
1 'polypeptide(L)'
;MVSPTTIEALELLSSSHPSNSLLYATAQDDLRSKLLALEVEKCSSEENYNLLVGEMASLEDKVIALDGSVEHLSQRIERKSTEDDLGWLLQKGIARVVDKVVECFEFVIGVNQMKRTCMVAGVENGKQEVREQVIAGKFVPGEAAATTKHIQAMHVVVKAFMEIDFASYLHLCELDMAGLWQLCDDSDAEDSLVEGGSSHAGASPGN
;
A
#
# COMPACT_ATOMS: atom_id res chain seq x y z
N MET A 1 -23.96 22.11 -60.45
CA MET A 1 -25.21 22.70 -60.96
C MET A 1 -24.96 24.14 -61.38
N VAL A 2 -24.85 24.40 -62.68
CA VAL A 2 -24.94 25.73 -63.26
C VAL A 2 -26.43 26.12 -63.22
N SER A 3 -26.77 27.26 -62.64
CA SER A 3 -28.17 27.70 -62.62
C SER A 3 -28.68 27.88 -64.07
N PRO A 4 -29.88 27.40 -64.40
CA PRO A 4 -30.48 27.53 -65.73
C PRO A 4 -30.41 28.96 -66.30
N THR A 5 -30.41 29.95 -65.42
CA THR A 5 -30.39 31.38 -65.68
C THR A 5 -29.17 31.87 -66.49
N THR A 6 -28.01 31.20 -66.36
CA THR A 6 -26.78 31.62 -67.06
C THR A 6 -26.75 31.22 -68.54
N ILE A 7 -27.47 30.17 -68.92
CA ILE A 7 -27.52 29.69 -70.31
C ILE A 7 -28.47 30.56 -71.14
N GLU A 8 -29.63 30.92 -70.58
CA GLU A 8 -30.63 31.78 -71.24
C GLU A 8 -30.10 33.21 -71.54
N ALA A 9 -29.23 33.75 -70.67
CA ALA A 9 -28.65 35.08 -70.88
C ALA A 9 -27.68 35.14 -72.07
N LEU A 10 -27.00 34.03 -72.40
CA LEU A 10 -26.07 33.96 -73.54
C LEU A 10 -26.81 33.79 -74.88
N GLU A 11 -27.98 33.15 -74.89
CA GLU A 11 -28.80 33.02 -76.09
C GLU A 11 -29.45 34.34 -76.50
N LEU A 12 -29.89 35.16 -75.53
CA LEU A 12 -30.54 36.45 -75.80
C LEU A 12 -29.61 37.47 -76.50
N LEU A 13 -28.31 37.45 -76.20
CA LEU A 13 -27.33 38.35 -76.80
C LEU A 13 -27.03 38.02 -78.28
N SER A 14 -27.30 36.79 -78.73
CA SER A 14 -27.00 36.34 -80.10
C SER A 14 -27.97 36.86 -81.17
N SER A 15 -29.10 37.47 -80.77
CA SER A 15 -30.19 37.82 -81.71
C SER A 15 -30.09 39.22 -82.35
N SER A 16 -29.17 40.09 -81.91
CA SER A 16 -29.32 41.53 -82.19
C SER A 16 -28.60 42.12 -83.41
N HIS A 17 -27.46 41.61 -83.92
CA HIS A 17 -26.74 42.27 -85.04
C HIS A 17 -25.98 41.31 -86.00
N PRO A 18 -26.31 41.26 -87.31
CA PRO A 18 -25.72 40.31 -88.27
C PRO A 18 -24.33 40.67 -88.83
N SER A 19 -23.86 41.91 -88.67
CA SER A 19 -22.63 42.38 -89.36
C SER A 19 -21.30 42.08 -88.64
N ASN A 20 -21.33 41.52 -87.42
CA ASN A 20 -20.13 41.18 -86.62
C ASN A 20 -19.99 39.67 -86.30
N SER A 21 -20.63 38.81 -87.12
CA SER A 21 -20.78 37.36 -86.91
C SER A 21 -19.47 36.62 -86.58
N LEU A 22 -18.36 36.93 -87.27
CA LEU A 22 -17.10 36.20 -87.09
C LEU A 22 -16.43 36.49 -85.73
N LEU A 23 -16.37 37.77 -85.33
CA LEU A 23 -15.81 38.16 -84.02
C LEU A 23 -16.66 37.63 -82.86
N TYR A 24 -17.99 37.61 -83.05
CA TYR A 24 -18.92 37.08 -82.07
C TYR A 24 -18.74 35.58 -81.86
N ALA A 25 -18.60 34.81 -82.94
CA ALA A 25 -18.35 33.37 -82.87
C ALA A 25 -17.07 33.04 -82.10
N THR A 26 -15.96 33.74 -82.38
CA THR A 26 -14.69 33.53 -81.65
C THR A 26 -14.78 33.89 -80.17
N ALA A 27 -15.52 34.94 -79.81
CA ALA A 27 -15.72 35.31 -78.42
C ALA A 27 -16.63 34.31 -77.68
N GLN A 28 -17.63 33.77 -78.37
CA GLN A 28 -18.52 32.74 -77.84
C GLN A 28 -17.78 31.42 -77.57
N ASP A 29 -16.87 31.02 -78.46
CA ASP A 29 -16.06 29.81 -78.27
C ASP A 29 -15.04 29.97 -77.11
N ASP A 30 -14.41 31.15 -76.97
CA ASP A 30 -13.53 31.46 -75.83
C ASP A 30 -14.29 31.43 -74.49
N LEU A 31 -15.50 32.03 -74.44
CA LEU A 31 -16.38 31.98 -73.26
C LEU A 31 -16.78 30.55 -72.90
N ARG A 32 -17.14 29.72 -73.89
CA ARG A 32 -17.46 28.30 -73.68
C ARG A 32 -16.26 27.52 -73.16
N SER A 33 -15.06 27.77 -73.70
CA SER A 33 -13.83 27.13 -73.24
C SER A 33 -13.51 27.50 -71.78
N LYS A 34 -13.64 28.78 -71.42
CA LYS A 34 -13.46 29.26 -70.03
C LYS A 34 -14.50 28.69 -69.07
N LEU A 35 -15.76 28.59 -69.50
CA LEU A 35 -16.83 27.98 -68.69
C LEU A 35 -16.51 26.50 -68.39
N LEU A 36 -16.09 25.74 -69.40
CA LEU A 36 -15.71 24.34 -69.22
C LEU A 36 -14.49 24.19 -68.30
N ALA A 37 -13.49 25.06 -68.44
CA ALA A 37 -12.32 25.06 -67.55
C ALA A 37 -12.71 25.33 -66.08
N LEU A 38 -13.58 26.31 -65.84
CA LEU A 38 -14.10 26.61 -64.50
C LEU A 38 -14.94 25.47 -63.92
N GLU A 39 -15.70 24.75 -64.76
CA GLU A 39 -16.51 23.62 -64.31
C GLU A 39 -15.65 22.41 -63.92
N VAL A 40 -14.56 22.16 -64.66
CA VAL A 40 -13.54 21.15 -64.30
C VAL A 40 -12.83 21.52 -63.00
N GLU A 41 -12.43 22.78 -62.84
CA GLU A 41 -11.78 23.26 -61.61
C GLU A 41 -12.71 23.15 -60.40
N LYS A 42 -13.99 23.51 -60.57
CA LYS A 42 -15.01 23.34 -59.53
C LYS A 42 -15.19 21.87 -59.14
N CYS A 43 -15.29 20.96 -60.12
CA CYS A 43 -15.43 19.53 -59.87
C CYS A 43 -14.21 18.99 -59.11
N SER A 44 -12.99 19.38 -59.51
CA SER A 44 -11.76 19.00 -58.81
C SER A 44 -11.68 19.58 -57.40
N SER A 45 -12.12 20.83 -57.19
CA SER A 45 -12.18 21.44 -55.86
C SER A 45 -13.19 20.75 -54.96
N GLU A 46 -14.33 20.30 -55.49
CA GLU A 46 -15.36 19.58 -54.74
C GLU A 46 -14.87 18.18 -54.32
N GLU A 47 -14.15 17.47 -55.20
CA GLU A 47 -13.49 16.20 -54.88
C GLU A 47 -12.45 16.36 -53.76
N ASN A 48 -11.59 17.39 -53.86
CA ASN A 48 -10.60 17.68 -52.81
C ASN A 48 -11.25 18.04 -51.48
N TYR A 49 -12.35 18.78 -51.49
CA TYR A 49 -13.10 19.11 -50.28
C TYR A 49 -13.68 17.85 -49.63
N ASN A 50 -14.29 16.96 -50.42
CA ASN A 50 -14.84 15.70 -49.93
C ASN A 50 -13.75 14.78 -49.35
N LEU A 51 -12.56 14.74 -49.98
CA LEU A 51 -11.41 14.02 -49.46
C LEU A 51 -10.98 14.58 -48.10
N LEU A 52 -10.84 15.91 -47.98
CA LEU A 52 -10.45 16.58 -46.74
C LEU A 52 -11.46 16.34 -45.61
N VAL A 53 -12.76 16.38 -45.91
CA VAL A 53 -13.82 16.06 -44.92
C VAL A 53 -13.70 14.61 -44.43
N GLY A 54 -13.40 13.67 -45.32
CA GLY A 54 -13.16 12.27 -44.94
C GLY A 54 -11.92 12.10 -44.06
N GLU A 55 -10.84 12.80 -44.36
CA GLU A 55 -9.62 12.80 -43.53
C GLU A 55 -9.87 13.41 -42.14
N MET A 56 -10.63 14.50 -42.06
CA MET A 56 -11.01 15.10 -40.77
C MET A 56 -11.84 14.14 -39.92
N ALA A 57 -12.86 13.50 -40.48
CA ALA A 57 -13.66 12.50 -39.76
C ALA A 57 -12.79 11.33 -39.26
N SER A 58 -11.86 10.84 -40.10
CA SER A 58 -10.92 9.79 -39.68
C SER A 58 -9.98 10.24 -38.56
N LEU A 59 -9.60 11.52 -38.53
CA LEU A 59 -8.76 12.08 -37.48
C LEU A 59 -9.52 12.25 -36.16
N GLU A 60 -10.78 12.69 -36.23
CA GLU A 60 -11.68 12.78 -35.07
C GLU A 60 -11.84 11.41 -34.39
N ASP A 61 -12.10 10.34 -35.16
CA ASP A 61 -12.18 8.98 -34.63
C ASP A 61 -10.88 8.54 -33.94
N LYS A 62 -9.72 8.90 -34.50
CA LYS A 62 -8.42 8.60 -33.88
C LYS A 62 -8.22 9.38 -32.58
N VAL A 63 -8.65 10.63 -32.51
CA VAL A 63 -8.58 11.44 -31.28
C VAL A 63 -9.44 10.80 -30.18
N ILE A 64 -10.66 10.38 -30.49
CA ILE A 64 -11.55 9.68 -29.55
C ILE A 64 -10.90 8.38 -29.05
N ALA A 65 -10.31 7.59 -29.94
CA ALA A 65 -9.62 6.35 -29.56
C ALA A 65 -8.38 6.60 -28.68
N LEU A 66 -7.64 7.68 -28.96
CA LEU A 66 -6.48 8.08 -28.16
C LEU A 66 -6.92 8.54 -26.76
N ASP A 67 -7.98 9.33 -26.66
CA ASP A 67 -8.54 9.83 -25.40
C ASP A 67 -8.93 8.69 -24.46
N GLY A 68 -9.66 7.68 -24.98
CA GLY A 68 -9.98 6.47 -24.22
C GLY A 68 -8.75 5.68 -23.78
N SER A 69 -7.69 5.66 -24.58
CA SER A 69 -6.42 5.00 -24.23
C SER A 69 -5.67 5.73 -23.11
N VAL A 70 -5.70 7.06 -23.11
CA VAL A 70 -5.09 7.92 -22.08
C VAL A 70 -5.79 7.76 -20.74
N GLU A 71 -7.13 7.75 -20.74
CA GLU A 71 -7.93 7.53 -19.52
C GLU A 71 -7.63 6.15 -18.90
N HIS A 72 -7.58 5.10 -19.72
CA HIS A 72 -7.24 3.75 -19.25
C HIS A 72 -5.82 3.66 -18.65
N LEU A 73 -4.83 4.32 -19.27
CA LEU A 73 -3.46 4.38 -18.74
C LEU A 73 -3.39 5.15 -17.42
N SER A 74 -4.12 6.26 -17.30
CA SER A 74 -4.19 7.07 -16.07
C SER A 74 -4.71 6.24 -14.90
N GLN A 75 -5.82 5.53 -15.09
CA GLN A 75 -6.37 4.63 -14.07
C GLN A 75 -5.41 3.49 -13.70
N ARG A 76 -4.62 2.98 -14.66
CA ARG A 76 -3.62 1.94 -14.40
C ARG A 76 -2.45 2.46 -13.57
N ILE A 77 -2.00 3.69 -13.82
CA ILE A 77 -0.94 4.34 -13.03
C ILE A 77 -1.42 4.58 -11.61
N GLU A 78 -2.64 5.09 -11.43
CA GLU A 78 -3.21 5.37 -10.11
C GLU A 78 -3.33 4.10 -9.25
N ARG A 79 -3.87 3.00 -9.82
CA ARG A 79 -3.91 1.71 -9.12
C ARG A 79 -2.51 1.23 -8.72
N LYS A 80 -1.54 1.33 -9.62
CA LYS A 80 -0.18 0.87 -9.35
C LYS A 80 0.52 1.72 -8.27
N SER A 81 0.28 3.04 -8.27
CA SER A 81 0.78 3.94 -7.23
C SER A 81 0.26 3.54 -5.84
N THR A 82 -1.03 3.20 -5.74
CA THR A 82 -1.61 2.80 -4.45
C THR A 82 -1.07 1.47 -3.94
N GLU A 83 -0.70 0.54 -4.83
CA GLU A 83 -0.10 -0.74 -4.45
C GLU A 83 1.34 -0.56 -3.95
N ASP A 84 2.14 0.27 -4.63
CA ASP A 84 3.53 0.55 -4.25
C ASP A 84 3.60 1.32 -2.91
N ASP A 85 2.70 2.30 -2.69
CA ASP A 85 2.61 3.06 -1.44
C ASP A 85 2.18 2.18 -0.25
N LEU A 86 1.21 1.28 -0.47
CA LEU A 86 0.76 0.33 0.55
C LEU A 86 1.88 -0.67 0.90
N GLY A 87 2.61 -1.16 -0.09
CA GLY A 87 3.77 -2.03 0.11
C GLY A 87 4.85 -1.38 0.98
N TRP A 88 5.17 -0.11 0.70
CA TRP A 88 6.13 0.67 1.50
C TRP A 88 5.66 0.89 2.95
N LEU A 89 4.39 1.23 3.15
CA LEU A 89 3.80 1.40 4.49
C LEU A 89 3.84 0.10 5.30
N LEU A 90 3.47 -1.03 4.68
CA LEU A 90 3.54 -2.35 5.31
C LEU A 90 4.99 -2.71 5.69
N GLN A 91 5.94 -2.50 4.80
CA GLN A 91 7.35 -2.79 5.06
C GLN A 91 7.90 -1.95 6.23
N LYS A 92 7.58 -0.65 6.27
CA LYS A 92 7.97 0.20 7.41
C LYS A 92 7.27 -0.17 8.71
N GLY A 93 6.00 -0.57 8.65
CA GLY A 93 5.26 -1.06 9.80
C GLY A 93 5.91 -2.31 10.39
N ILE A 94 6.19 -3.31 9.56
CA ILE A 94 6.85 -4.56 9.96
C ILE A 94 8.23 -4.27 10.56
N ALA A 95 9.05 -3.42 9.93
CA ALA A 95 10.36 -3.06 10.46
C ALA A 95 10.28 -2.47 11.87
N ARG A 96 9.35 -1.53 12.11
CA ARG A 96 9.14 -0.95 13.45
C ARG A 96 8.71 -1.97 14.50
N VAL A 97 7.83 -2.91 14.13
CA VAL A 97 7.39 -3.97 15.04
C VAL A 97 8.56 -4.89 15.39
N VAL A 98 9.38 -5.28 14.40
CA VAL A 98 10.57 -6.11 14.63
C VAL A 98 11.57 -5.40 15.54
N ASP A 99 11.86 -4.12 15.29
CA ASP A 99 12.76 -3.32 16.15
C ASP A 99 12.28 -3.31 17.61
N LYS A 100 10.97 -3.12 17.82
CA LYS A 100 10.37 -3.12 19.16
C LYS A 100 10.40 -4.50 19.82
N VAL A 101 10.20 -5.58 19.06
CA VAL A 101 10.33 -6.95 19.57
C VAL A 101 11.76 -7.25 19.99
N VAL A 102 12.74 -6.82 19.20
CA VAL A 102 14.17 -6.96 19.55
C VAL A 102 14.49 -6.18 20.82
N GLU A 103 14.04 -4.94 20.94
CA GLU A 103 14.19 -4.11 22.14
C GLU A 103 13.58 -4.79 23.38
N CYS A 104 12.40 -5.39 23.25
CA CYS A 104 11.76 -6.17 24.30
C CYS A 104 12.58 -7.40 24.71
N PHE A 105 13.16 -8.14 23.75
CA PHE A 105 14.02 -9.29 24.07
C PHE A 105 15.30 -8.89 24.80
N GLU A 106 15.97 -7.83 24.34
CA GLU A 106 17.15 -7.28 25.02
C GLU A 106 16.83 -6.84 26.45
N PHE A 107 15.67 -6.20 26.63
CA PHE A 107 15.16 -5.84 27.95
C PHE A 107 15.00 -7.06 28.86
N VAL A 108 14.27 -8.09 28.40
CA VAL A 108 14.05 -9.34 29.17
C VAL A 108 15.37 -10.02 29.52
N ILE A 109 16.34 -10.05 28.60
CA ILE A 109 17.68 -10.57 28.85
C ILE A 109 18.36 -9.76 29.97
N GLY A 110 18.32 -8.43 29.90
CA GLY A 110 18.86 -7.54 30.92
C GLY A 110 18.25 -7.78 32.31
N VAL A 111 16.93 -7.92 32.39
CA VAL A 111 16.21 -8.24 33.65
C VAL A 111 16.67 -9.58 34.21
N ASN A 112 16.79 -10.61 33.36
CA ASN A 112 17.24 -11.94 33.78
C ASN A 112 18.70 -11.95 34.25
N GLN A 113 19.57 -11.14 33.64
CA GLN A 113 20.95 -10.96 34.08
C GLN A 113 21.01 -10.24 35.44
N MET A 114 20.19 -9.20 35.61
CA MET A 114 20.08 -8.47 36.87
C MET A 114 19.58 -9.39 38.01
N LYS A 115 18.51 -10.16 37.78
CA LYS A 115 18.00 -11.15 38.74
C LYS A 115 19.08 -12.14 39.18
N ARG A 116 19.85 -12.68 38.22
CA ARG A 116 20.98 -13.58 38.52
C ARG A 116 22.05 -12.91 39.36
N THR A 117 22.41 -11.67 39.02
CA THR A 117 23.41 -10.88 39.76
C THR A 117 22.95 -10.62 41.20
N CYS A 118 21.69 -10.24 41.40
CA CYS A 118 21.11 -10.04 42.73
C CYS A 118 21.08 -11.33 43.55
N MET A 119 20.74 -12.48 42.93
CA MET A 119 20.80 -13.77 43.60
C MET A 119 22.22 -14.11 44.05
N VAL A 120 23.21 -13.95 43.17
CA VAL A 120 24.62 -14.23 43.49
C VAL A 120 25.11 -13.32 44.61
N ALA A 121 24.90 -12.00 44.49
CA ALA A 121 25.28 -11.03 45.51
C ALA A 121 24.58 -11.30 46.84
N GLY A 122 23.31 -11.69 46.80
CA GLY A 122 22.52 -12.08 47.96
C GLY A 122 23.10 -13.30 48.69
N VAL A 123 23.45 -14.35 47.93
CA VAL A 123 24.07 -15.57 48.47
C VAL A 123 25.47 -15.28 49.03
N GLU A 124 26.28 -14.48 48.33
CA GLU A 124 27.64 -14.13 48.76
C GLU A 124 27.62 -13.27 50.03
N ASN A 125 26.77 -12.25 50.09
CA ASN A 125 26.58 -11.44 51.29
C ASN A 125 26.07 -12.28 52.46
N GLY A 126 25.11 -13.17 52.22
CA GLY A 126 24.63 -14.09 53.26
C GLY A 126 25.74 -15.01 53.78
N LYS A 127 26.59 -15.54 52.90
CA LYS A 127 27.77 -16.33 53.30
C LYS A 127 28.77 -15.49 54.11
N GLN A 128 28.99 -14.25 53.71
CA GLN A 128 29.92 -13.35 54.40
C GLN A 128 29.41 -12.99 55.80
N GLU A 129 28.12 -12.66 55.94
CA GLU A 129 27.51 -12.36 57.23
C GLU A 129 27.57 -13.56 58.19
N VAL A 130 27.31 -14.77 57.69
CA VAL A 130 27.48 -16.00 58.49
C VAL A 130 28.93 -16.19 58.94
N ARG A 131 29.92 -15.96 58.04
CA ARG A 131 31.34 -16.03 58.41
C ARG A 131 31.70 -15.02 59.50
N GLU A 132 31.21 -13.79 59.40
CA GLU A 132 31.45 -12.74 60.40
C GLU A 132 30.83 -13.09 61.76
N GLN A 133 29.62 -13.66 61.78
CA GLN A 133 28.98 -14.13 63.01
C GLN A 133 29.72 -15.31 63.65
N VAL A 134 30.24 -16.24 62.84
CA VAL A 134 31.07 -17.37 63.32
C VAL A 134 32.37 -16.87 63.93
N ILE A 135 33.08 -15.96 63.25
CA ILE A 135 34.32 -15.35 63.77
C ILE A 135 34.07 -14.58 65.07
N ALA A 136 32.93 -13.90 65.18
CA ALA A 136 32.55 -13.18 66.39
C ALA A 136 32.04 -14.09 67.53
N GLY A 137 31.93 -15.41 67.32
CA GLY A 137 31.37 -16.35 68.29
C GLY A 137 29.88 -16.16 68.58
N LYS A 138 29.16 -15.44 67.70
CA LYS A 138 27.74 -15.08 67.86
C LYS A 138 26.81 -15.98 67.04
N PHE A 139 27.36 -16.92 66.28
CA PHE A 139 26.57 -17.81 65.46
C PHE A 139 25.85 -18.86 66.32
N VAL A 140 24.53 -18.79 66.36
CA VAL A 140 23.68 -19.81 67.00
C VAL A 140 23.02 -20.64 65.91
N PRO A 141 23.44 -21.92 65.72
CA PRO A 141 22.79 -22.81 64.77
C PRO A 141 21.31 -22.98 65.12
N GLY A 142 20.40 -22.59 64.22
CA GLY A 142 18.95 -22.76 64.39
C GLY A 142 18.15 -21.47 64.60
N GLU A 143 18.80 -20.33 64.90
CA GLU A 143 18.13 -19.03 64.90
C GLU A 143 18.13 -18.44 63.49
N ALA A 144 17.02 -18.64 62.77
CA ALA A 144 16.79 -18.20 61.39
C ALA A 144 16.67 -16.67 61.21
N ALA A 145 17.37 -15.87 62.02
CA ALA A 145 17.32 -14.41 61.98
C ALA A 145 18.04 -13.81 60.74
N ALA A 146 18.89 -14.59 60.06
CA ALA A 146 19.55 -14.16 58.81
C ALA A 146 18.58 -14.03 57.62
N THR A 147 17.43 -14.71 57.67
CA THR A 147 16.47 -14.77 56.56
C THR A 147 15.68 -13.46 56.39
N THR A 148 15.37 -12.75 57.48
CA THR A 148 14.51 -11.56 57.46
C THR A 148 15.18 -10.33 56.85
N LYS A 149 16.47 -10.10 57.14
CA LYS A 149 17.24 -8.99 56.51
C LYS A 149 17.44 -9.20 55.02
N HIS A 150 17.66 -10.45 54.59
CA HIS A 150 17.82 -10.79 53.17
C HIS A 150 16.53 -10.52 52.37
N ILE A 151 15.38 -10.91 52.92
CA ILE A 151 14.05 -10.62 52.33
C ILE A 151 13.85 -9.11 52.19
N GLN A 152 14.21 -8.33 53.21
CA GLN A 152 14.05 -6.88 53.19
C GLN A 152 14.94 -6.20 52.13
N ALA A 153 16.18 -6.65 51.95
CA ALA A 153 17.07 -6.14 50.90
C ALA A 153 16.56 -6.49 49.50
N MET A 154 16.06 -7.72 49.28
CA MET A 154 15.41 -8.09 48.02
C MET A 154 14.17 -7.24 47.74
N HIS A 155 13.38 -6.94 48.77
CA HIS A 155 12.16 -6.15 48.63
C HIS A 155 12.44 -4.71 48.17
N VAL A 156 13.53 -4.10 48.64
CA VAL A 156 13.95 -2.76 48.19
C VAL A 156 14.37 -2.77 46.71
N VAL A 157 15.12 -3.78 46.27
CA VAL A 157 15.55 -3.90 44.86
C VAL A 157 14.37 -4.16 43.94
N VAL A 158 13.46 -5.05 44.34
CA VAL A 158 12.23 -5.34 43.58
C VAL A 158 11.32 -4.11 43.51
N LYS A 159 11.20 -3.33 44.60
CA LYS A 159 10.43 -2.08 44.61
C LYS A 159 11.04 -1.02 43.70
N ALA A 160 12.35 -0.81 43.77
CA ALA A 160 13.05 0.14 42.89
C ALA A 160 12.95 -0.27 41.41
N PHE A 161 12.95 -1.57 41.12
CA PHE A 161 12.73 -2.09 39.77
C PHE A 161 11.28 -1.87 39.29
N MET A 162 10.28 -2.07 40.15
CA MET A 162 8.86 -1.81 39.80
C MET A 162 8.52 -0.32 39.68
N GLU A 163 9.27 0.57 40.33
CA GLU A 163 9.11 2.03 40.21
C GLU A 163 9.69 2.57 38.89
N ILE A 164 10.47 1.78 38.15
CA ILE A 164 10.90 2.14 36.79
C ILE A 164 9.73 1.85 35.85
N ASP A 165 9.12 2.91 35.36
CA ASP A 165 8.05 2.84 34.37
C ASP A 165 8.61 2.39 33.01
N PHE A 166 8.70 1.07 32.84
CA PHE A 166 9.18 0.46 31.60
C PHE A 166 8.26 0.70 30.41
N ALA A 167 6.97 0.96 30.63
CA ALA A 167 6.04 1.33 29.57
C ALA A 167 6.42 2.69 28.98
N SER A 168 6.73 3.66 29.85
CA SER A 168 7.30 4.95 29.45
C SER A 168 8.67 4.79 28.78
N TYR A 169 9.55 3.92 29.29
CA TYR A 169 10.91 3.75 28.76
C TYR A 169 10.91 3.14 27.34
N LEU A 170 10.07 2.14 27.09
CA LEU A 170 9.97 1.45 25.80
C LEU A 170 9.13 2.21 24.76
N HIS A 171 8.57 3.38 25.12
CA HIS A 171 7.62 4.14 24.29
C HIS A 171 6.44 3.27 23.82
N LEU A 172 6.08 2.26 24.62
CA LEU A 172 4.87 1.49 24.41
C LEU A 172 3.76 2.39 24.95
N CYS A 173 3.15 3.19 24.06
CA CYS A 173 2.00 4.04 24.41
C CYS A 173 1.09 3.32 25.40
N GLU A 174 0.90 3.89 26.59
CA GLU A 174 0.04 3.43 27.69
C GLU A 174 -0.42 1.98 27.53
N LEU A 175 0.52 1.03 27.68
CA LEU A 175 0.12 -0.37 27.78
C LEU A 175 -0.51 -0.54 29.16
N ASP A 176 -1.82 -0.39 29.23
CA ASP A 176 -2.54 -0.53 30.48
C ASP A 176 -2.38 -1.95 31.04
N MET A 177 -2.68 -2.10 32.34
CA MET A 177 -2.58 -3.39 33.00
C MET A 177 -3.42 -4.46 32.30
N ALA A 178 -4.54 -4.11 31.65
CA ALA A 178 -5.37 -5.09 30.95
C ALA A 178 -4.65 -5.67 29.72
N GLY A 179 -3.94 -4.85 28.96
CA GLY A 179 -3.11 -5.29 27.83
C GLY A 179 -1.96 -6.21 28.26
N LEU A 180 -1.36 -5.95 29.44
CA LEU A 180 -0.31 -6.81 29.99
C LEU A 180 -0.86 -8.17 30.46
N TRP A 181 -2.01 -8.19 31.14
CA TRP A 181 -2.67 -9.42 31.56
C TRP A 181 -3.10 -10.28 30.36
N GLN A 182 -3.53 -9.66 29.25
CA GLN A 182 -3.96 -10.35 28.04
C GLN A 182 -2.81 -10.99 27.25
N LEU A 183 -1.58 -10.48 27.40
CA LEU A 183 -0.35 -11.10 26.89
C LEU A 183 0.15 -12.23 27.78
N CYS A 184 -0.22 -12.23 29.06
CA CYS A 184 0.10 -13.30 30.01
C CYS A 184 -1.01 -14.35 30.13
N ASP A 185 -2.16 -14.14 29.51
CA ASP A 185 -3.23 -15.13 29.37
C ASP A 185 -2.87 -16.07 28.21
N ASP A 186 -1.73 -16.74 28.35
CA ASP A 186 -1.47 -18.04 27.73
C ASP A 186 -2.46 -19.02 28.37
N SER A 187 -3.74 -18.88 28.06
CA SER A 187 -4.69 -19.94 28.27
C SER A 187 -4.35 -21.00 27.24
N ASP A 188 -3.42 -21.87 27.68
CA ASP A 188 -3.12 -23.16 27.11
C ASP A 188 -4.35 -23.70 26.40
N ALA A 189 -4.29 -23.72 25.06
CA ALA A 189 -5.07 -24.65 24.28
C ALA A 189 -4.56 -26.05 24.61
N GLU A 190 -4.86 -26.50 25.83
CA GLU A 190 -4.65 -27.86 26.30
C GLU A 190 -5.31 -28.78 25.29
N ASP A 191 -4.47 -29.62 24.69
CA ASP A 191 -4.80 -30.75 23.85
C ASP A 191 -6.02 -31.51 24.38
N SER A 192 -7.18 -31.29 23.77
CA SER A 192 -8.32 -32.19 23.90
C SER A 192 -8.06 -33.46 23.06
N LEU A 193 -7.10 -34.27 23.49
CA LEU A 193 -6.84 -35.62 23.00
C LEU A 193 -7.01 -36.61 24.16
N VAL A 194 -8.19 -36.60 24.78
CA VAL A 194 -8.60 -37.70 25.65
C VAL A 194 -8.99 -38.88 24.77
N GLU A 195 -8.09 -39.85 24.73
CA GLU A 195 -8.26 -41.20 24.21
C GLU A 195 -9.64 -41.80 24.54
N GLY A 196 -10.42 -42.05 23.48
CA GLY A 196 -11.49 -43.03 23.51
C GLY A 196 -10.92 -44.42 23.19
N GLY A 197 -10.99 -45.35 24.13
CA GLY A 197 -10.63 -46.75 23.89
C GLY A 197 -10.65 -47.61 25.17
N SER A 198 -11.81 -47.81 25.79
CA SER A 198 -12.57 -49.08 25.69
C SER A 198 -11.90 -50.30 26.36
N SER A 199 -12.23 -50.48 27.64
CA SER A 199 -12.74 -51.70 28.25
C SER A 199 -12.23 -53.06 27.76
N HIS A 200 -11.48 -53.78 28.61
CA HIS A 200 -11.73 -55.21 28.74
C HIS A 200 -11.55 -55.71 30.18
N ALA A 201 -12.68 -56.21 30.73
CA ALA A 201 -12.76 -56.91 31.99
C ALA A 201 -12.21 -58.34 31.83
N GLY A 202 -11.39 -58.76 32.79
CA GLY A 202 -10.93 -60.15 32.90
C GLY A 202 -10.82 -60.53 34.37
N ALA A 203 -11.80 -61.31 34.83
CA ALA A 203 -11.89 -61.82 36.19
C ALA A 203 -11.08 -63.11 36.40
N SER A 204 -10.83 -63.40 37.69
CA SER A 204 -10.77 -64.75 38.32
C SER A 204 -9.37 -65.44 38.46
N PRO A 205 -9.21 -66.54 39.23
CA PRO A 205 -9.18 -66.62 40.71
C PRO A 205 -8.02 -67.51 41.29
N GLY A 206 -7.87 -67.56 42.63
CA GLY A 206 -7.16 -68.63 43.39
C GLY A 206 -5.65 -68.43 43.56
N ASN A 207 -4.99 -68.74 44.69
CA ASN A 207 -5.25 -69.63 45.84
C ASN A 207 -4.85 -68.96 47.16
#